data_AF-A0A7V2JZZ9-F1
#
_entry.id   AF-A0A7V2JZZ9-F1
#
_cell.length_a   1.000
_cell.length_b   1.000
_cell.length_c   1.000
_cell.angle_alpha   90.00
_cell.angle_beta   90.00
_cell.angle_gamma   90.00
#
_symmetry.space_group_name_H-M   'P 1'
#
loop_
_entity.id
_entity.type
_entity.pdbx_description
1 polymer ?
#
loop_
_entity_poly.entity_id
_entity_poly.type
_entity_poly.pdbx_seq_one_letter_code
_entity_poly.pdbx_strand_id
1 'polypeptide(L)'
;MNLKELVEKLQTIRDMGYVKALRRGNTGIGYTFESLIGLEETNIPIPDIGGRVEIKTTRKDSSSLVTLFTFNRGVWLKKQKEIIEQFGYEDEKGRKALKSTIFYNRPNSLGLYIDIDDSKNIIRLFSSNHELLAEWDVYVVVGVFSSKLSRLLFVLADRRTIRGQEEFHFNEAYLLTEPNPRNFLNAFKNSLVGIDLRMHLKENGTVRNRGTGFRMREKDMLELYGNKRNLL
;
A
#
# COMPACT_ATOMS: atom_id res chain seq x y z
N MET A 1 24.76 8.01 -5.02
CA MET A 1 24.63 7.07 -6.14
C MET A 1 23.94 7.78 -7.29
N ASN A 2 24.57 7.87 -8.46
CA ASN A 2 23.91 8.38 -9.67
C ASN A 2 23.17 7.25 -10.41
N LEU A 3 22.44 7.57 -11.48
CA LEU A 3 21.65 6.58 -12.21
C LEU A 3 22.49 5.49 -12.88
N LYS A 4 23.67 5.82 -13.41
CA LYS A 4 24.55 4.86 -14.06
C LYS A 4 25.06 3.84 -13.05
N GLU A 5 25.58 4.32 -11.92
CA GLU A 5 26.01 3.48 -10.79
C GLU A 5 24.87 2.60 -10.27
N LEU A 6 23.64 3.14 -10.22
CA LEU A 6 22.47 2.39 -9.79
C LEU A 6 22.17 1.22 -10.73
N VAL A 7 22.16 1.46 -12.04
CA VAL A 7 21.92 0.42 -13.05
C VAL A 7 23.01 -0.65 -13.01
N GLU A 8 24.29 -0.27 -12.88
CA GLU A 8 25.40 -1.22 -12.77
C GLU A 8 25.27 -2.11 -11.52
N LYS A 9 24.90 -1.52 -10.37
CA LYS A 9 24.63 -2.28 -9.14
C LYS A 9 23.44 -3.21 -9.28
N LEU A 10 22.34 -2.74 -9.88
CA LEU A 10 21.15 -3.55 -10.14
C LEU A 10 21.48 -4.77 -11.02
N GLN A 11 22.26 -4.58 -12.09
CA GLN A 11 22.70 -5.66 -12.98
C GLN A 11 23.58 -6.66 -12.22
N THR A 12 24.53 -6.16 -11.43
CA THR A 12 25.39 -6.99 -10.57
C THR A 12 24.54 -7.85 -9.61
N ILE A 13 23.52 -7.27 -8.98
CA ILE A 13 22.62 -8.00 -8.06
C ILE A 13 21.78 -9.04 -8.82
N ARG A 14 21.26 -8.71 -10.00
CA ARG A 14 20.51 -9.66 -10.85
C ARG A 14 21.37 -10.86 -11.23
N ASP A 15 22.62 -10.62 -11.61
CA ASP A 15 23.53 -11.64 -12.12
C ASP A 15 24.06 -12.57 -11.01
N MET A 16 23.87 -12.23 -9.72
CA MET A 16 24.07 -13.15 -8.59
C MET A 16 23.07 -14.31 -8.57
N GLY A 17 21.95 -14.22 -9.30
CA GLY A 17 20.90 -15.23 -9.26
C GLY A 17 20.16 -15.24 -7.92
N TYR A 18 19.89 -16.43 -7.39
CA TYR A 18 19.22 -16.59 -6.11
C TYR A 18 20.19 -16.37 -4.94
N VAL A 19 19.91 -15.34 -4.13
CA VAL A 19 20.67 -15.02 -2.91
C VAL A 19 19.85 -15.35 -1.67
N LYS A 20 20.52 -15.81 -0.60
CA LYS A 20 19.85 -16.15 0.66
C LYS A 20 19.32 -14.91 1.35
N ALA A 21 18.10 -14.99 1.87
CA ALA A 21 17.53 -13.96 2.73
C ALA A 21 18.40 -13.74 3.97
N LEU A 22 18.81 -12.48 4.20
CA LEU A 22 19.63 -12.10 5.35
C LEU A 22 18.82 -11.91 6.64
N ARG A 23 17.49 -11.84 6.54
CA ARG A 23 16.56 -11.71 7.66
C ARG A 23 15.32 -12.55 7.38
N ARG A 24 14.75 -13.18 8.41
CA ARG A 24 13.53 -13.98 8.29
C ARG A 24 12.29 -13.08 8.25
N GLY A 25 11.26 -13.52 7.51
CA GLY A 25 9.95 -12.90 7.50
C GLY A 25 9.79 -11.81 6.43
N ASN A 26 8.71 -11.02 6.55
CA ASN A 26 8.28 -10.11 5.48
C ASN A 26 9.34 -9.07 5.11
N THR A 27 10.07 -8.55 6.10
CA THR A 27 11.14 -7.54 5.92
C THR A 27 12.43 -8.13 5.34
N GLY A 28 12.53 -9.45 5.21
CA GLY A 28 13.72 -10.14 4.71
C GLY A 28 14.14 -9.70 3.32
N ILE A 29 13.20 -9.47 2.40
CA ILE A 29 13.48 -9.06 1.03
C ILE A 29 14.10 -7.66 0.96
N GLY A 30 13.54 -6.68 1.68
CA GLY A 30 14.06 -5.31 1.73
C GLY A 30 15.44 -5.25 2.33
N TYR A 31 15.58 -5.82 3.52
CA TYR A 31 16.87 -5.87 4.21
C TYR A 31 17.96 -6.55 3.37
N THR A 32 17.62 -7.65 2.68
CA THR A 32 18.57 -8.34 1.80
C THR A 32 19.01 -7.46 0.63
N PHE A 33 18.07 -6.79 -0.03
CA PHE A 33 18.39 -5.90 -1.15
C PHE A 33 19.20 -4.67 -0.74
N GLU A 34 18.80 -4.01 0.35
CA GLU A 34 19.51 -2.84 0.92
C GLU A 34 20.96 -3.20 1.26
N SER A 35 21.17 -4.36 1.88
CA SER A 35 22.51 -4.87 2.16
C SER A 35 23.34 -5.09 0.88
N LEU A 36 22.73 -5.66 -0.16
CA LEU A 36 23.42 -5.95 -1.43
C LEU A 36 23.76 -4.69 -2.23
N ILE A 37 22.89 -3.69 -2.19
CA ILE A 37 23.14 -2.42 -2.90
C ILE A 37 24.08 -1.49 -2.12
N GLY A 38 24.43 -1.86 -0.88
CA GLY A 38 25.41 -1.19 -0.03
C GLY A 38 24.81 -0.03 0.76
N LEU A 39 23.57 -0.17 1.23
CA LEU A 39 22.91 0.78 2.13
C LEU A 39 22.92 0.23 3.56
N GLU A 40 23.14 1.12 4.52
CA GLU A 40 23.02 0.81 5.95
C GLU A 40 21.60 1.14 6.44
N GLU A 41 21.06 0.30 7.32
CA GLU A 41 19.73 0.49 7.91
C GLU A 41 19.71 1.78 8.74
N THR A 42 18.84 2.72 8.38
CA THR A 42 18.68 4.01 9.07
C THR A 42 17.23 4.19 9.53
N ASN A 43 17.05 4.84 10.68
CA ASN A 43 15.73 5.21 11.19
C ASN A 43 15.31 6.64 10.80
N ILE A 44 16.13 7.32 9.97
CA ILE A 44 15.83 8.68 9.51
C ILE A 44 14.75 8.60 8.43
N PRO A 45 13.64 9.37 8.54
CA PRO A 45 12.54 9.33 7.59
C PRO A 45 12.87 10.14 6.32
N ILE A 46 13.96 9.77 5.64
CA ILE A 46 14.37 10.34 4.35
C ILE A 46 14.50 9.22 3.32
N PRO A 47 14.24 9.50 2.03
CA PRO A 47 14.38 8.48 1.00
C PRO A 47 15.80 7.92 0.90
N ASP A 48 15.91 6.62 0.63
CA ASP A 48 17.16 5.86 0.77
C ASP A 48 18.29 6.35 -0.14
N ILE A 49 18.01 6.56 -1.42
CA ILE A 49 19.04 6.93 -2.39
C ILE A 49 19.13 8.45 -2.44
N GLY A 50 20.15 8.98 -1.75
CA GLY A 50 20.52 10.39 -1.77
C GLY A 50 19.43 11.32 -1.25
N GLY A 51 18.54 10.84 -0.38
CA GLY A 51 17.43 11.62 0.18
C GLY A 51 16.31 11.92 -0.81
N ARG A 52 16.27 11.24 -1.97
CA ARG A 52 15.35 11.58 -3.08
C ARG A 52 14.57 10.43 -3.68
N VAL A 53 15.07 9.20 -3.60
CA VAL A 53 14.41 8.02 -4.15
C VAL A 53 14.29 6.98 -3.05
N GLU A 54 13.06 6.57 -2.78
CA GLU A 54 12.71 5.53 -1.83
C GLU A 54 12.85 4.16 -2.51
N ILE A 55 13.39 3.16 -1.82
CA ILE A 55 13.49 1.80 -2.32
C ILE A 55 12.30 1.01 -1.81
N LYS A 56 11.67 0.28 -2.73
CA LYS A 56 10.66 -0.71 -2.35
C LYS A 56 10.90 -2.01 -3.09
N THR A 57 11.09 -3.07 -2.30
CA THR A 57 11.29 -4.42 -2.82
C THR A 57 10.04 -5.26 -2.60
N THR A 58 9.71 -6.08 -3.59
CA THR A 58 8.46 -6.84 -3.59
C THR A 58 8.68 -8.23 -4.16
N ARG A 59 8.14 -9.24 -3.47
CA ARG A 59 8.09 -10.62 -3.98
C ARG A 59 7.03 -10.71 -5.08
N LYS A 60 7.38 -11.22 -6.26
CA LYS A 60 6.47 -11.30 -7.43
C LYS A 60 5.23 -12.17 -7.18
N ASP A 61 5.38 -13.22 -6.38
CA ASP A 61 4.33 -14.16 -5.99
C ASP A 61 3.46 -13.66 -4.82
N SER A 62 3.76 -12.48 -4.24
CA SER A 62 3.01 -11.94 -3.11
C SER A 62 1.59 -11.55 -3.52
N SER A 63 0.60 -12.15 -2.85
CA SER A 63 -0.81 -11.75 -2.92
C SER A 63 -1.22 -10.80 -1.78
N SER A 64 -0.29 -10.50 -0.86
CA SER A 64 -0.58 -9.73 0.35
C SER A 64 -0.84 -8.26 0.05
N LEU A 65 -1.85 -7.69 0.71
CA LEU A 65 -2.15 -6.27 0.64
C LEU A 65 -1.26 -5.48 1.59
N VAL A 66 -0.61 -4.44 1.08
CA VAL A 66 0.08 -3.42 1.89
C VAL A 66 -0.77 -2.19 2.05
N THR A 67 -0.52 -1.43 3.11
CA THR A 67 -1.08 -0.08 3.25
C THR A 67 -0.15 0.91 2.57
N LEU A 68 -0.63 1.59 1.54
CA LEU A 68 0.09 2.66 0.84
C LEU A 68 0.23 3.89 1.75
N PHE A 69 -0.88 4.31 2.34
CA PHE A 69 -0.95 5.41 3.30
C PHE A 69 -2.25 5.31 4.08
N THR A 70 -2.39 6.19 5.06
CA THR A 70 -3.57 6.31 5.91
C THR A 70 -4.12 7.74 5.83
N PHE A 71 -5.43 7.88 5.74
CA PHE A 71 -6.07 9.20 5.66
C PHE A 71 -7.47 9.18 6.27
N ASN A 72 -7.84 10.22 7.03
CA ASN A 72 -9.08 10.26 7.82
C ASN A 72 -9.71 11.65 7.98
N ARG A 73 -8.98 12.73 7.67
CA ARG A 73 -9.39 14.07 8.10
C ARG A 73 -10.55 14.57 7.25
N GLY A 74 -11.68 14.87 7.89
CA GLY A 74 -12.86 15.47 7.23
C GLY A 74 -13.66 14.55 6.31
N VAL A 75 -13.44 13.23 6.38
CA VAL A 75 -14.02 12.28 5.41
C VAL A 75 -15.36 11.70 5.84
N TRP A 76 -15.66 11.67 7.13
CA TRP A 76 -16.83 10.98 7.68
C TRP A 76 -18.03 11.91 7.76
N LEU A 77 -19.15 11.52 7.14
CA LEU A 77 -20.40 12.28 7.15
C LEU A 77 -21.35 11.84 8.27
N LYS A 78 -21.11 10.65 8.84
CA LYS A 78 -21.75 10.15 10.06
C LYS A 78 -20.75 10.00 11.19
N LYS A 79 -21.24 10.01 12.44
CA LYS A 79 -20.40 9.71 13.60
C LYS A 79 -19.88 8.28 13.49
N GLN A 80 -18.56 8.12 13.54
CA GLN A 80 -17.91 6.81 13.45
C GLN A 80 -18.46 5.81 14.47
N LYS A 81 -18.86 6.27 15.66
CA LYS A 81 -19.47 5.42 16.70
C LYS A 81 -20.75 4.76 16.19
N GLU A 82 -21.65 5.54 15.60
CA GLU A 82 -22.92 5.04 15.04
C GLU A 82 -22.67 4.03 13.91
N ILE A 83 -21.69 4.31 13.05
CA ILE A 83 -21.29 3.38 11.97
C ILE A 83 -20.75 2.06 12.54
N ILE A 84 -19.92 2.11 13.59
CA ILE A 84 -19.40 0.90 14.24
C ILE A 84 -20.51 0.12 14.95
N GLU A 85 -21.45 0.81 15.59
CA GLU A 85 -22.59 0.16 16.26
C GLU A 85 -23.49 -0.56 15.25
N GLN A 86 -23.77 0.09 14.12
CA GLN A 86 -24.65 -0.40 13.05
C GLN A 86 -24.03 -1.54 12.23
N PHE A 87 -22.78 -1.39 11.77
CA PHE A 87 -22.15 -2.31 10.81
C PHE A 87 -21.00 -3.12 11.41
N GLY A 88 -20.56 -2.80 12.62
CA GLY A 88 -19.45 -3.49 13.27
C GLY A 88 -19.84 -4.85 13.86
N TYR A 89 -18.82 -5.65 14.14
CA TYR A 89 -18.92 -6.98 14.72
C TYR A 89 -18.07 -7.05 15.99
N GLU A 90 -18.25 -8.08 16.80
CA GLU A 90 -17.38 -8.32 17.95
C GLU A 90 -16.07 -8.96 17.48
N ASP A 91 -14.93 -8.31 17.73
CA ASP A 91 -13.63 -8.86 17.38
C ASP A 91 -13.14 -9.91 18.39
N GLU A 92 -12.05 -10.61 18.07
CA GLU A 92 -11.44 -11.66 18.93
C GLU A 92 -11.10 -11.19 20.36
N LYS A 93 -11.12 -9.88 20.62
CA LYS A 93 -10.88 -9.30 21.95
C LYS A 93 -12.17 -8.82 22.62
N GLY A 94 -13.34 -9.22 22.13
CA GLY A 94 -14.64 -8.83 22.68
C GLY A 94 -15.04 -7.38 22.41
N ARG A 95 -14.39 -6.70 21.45
CA ARG A 95 -14.67 -5.27 21.18
C ARG A 95 -15.57 -5.13 19.96
N LYS A 96 -16.57 -4.26 20.05
CA LYS A 96 -17.33 -3.81 18.87
C LYS A 96 -16.38 -3.07 17.91
N ALA A 97 -16.17 -3.64 16.73
CA ALA A 97 -15.16 -3.21 15.77
C ALA A 97 -15.73 -3.16 14.34
N LEU A 98 -15.22 -2.20 13.56
CA LEU A 98 -15.43 -2.14 12.13
C LEU A 98 -14.06 -2.22 11.45
N LYS A 99 -13.67 -3.44 11.10
CA LYS A 99 -12.43 -3.76 10.41
C LYS A 99 -12.72 -4.51 9.13
N SER A 100 -12.52 -3.88 7.99
CA SER A 100 -12.80 -4.49 6.70
C SER A 100 -12.13 -3.73 5.57
N THR A 101 -11.57 -4.47 4.61
CA THR A 101 -11.11 -3.90 3.33
C THR A 101 -12.23 -4.02 2.30
N ILE A 102 -12.58 -2.90 1.69
CA ILE A 102 -13.67 -2.78 0.73
C ILE A 102 -13.05 -2.40 -0.62
N PHE A 103 -13.36 -3.18 -1.65
CA PHE A 103 -12.94 -2.91 -3.02
C PHE A 103 -14.12 -2.39 -3.84
N TYR A 104 -13.82 -1.59 -4.87
CA TYR A 104 -14.84 -1.15 -5.82
C TYR A 104 -15.58 -2.34 -6.45
N ASN A 105 -16.88 -2.16 -6.73
CA ASN A 105 -17.80 -3.18 -7.27
C ASN A 105 -17.93 -4.48 -6.47
N ARG A 106 -17.49 -4.50 -5.20
CA ARG A 106 -17.61 -5.65 -4.32
C ARG A 106 -18.13 -5.22 -2.95
N PRO A 107 -19.45 -5.25 -2.72
CA PRO A 107 -19.98 -5.14 -1.38
C PRO A 107 -19.29 -6.17 -0.47
N ASN A 108 -18.82 -5.73 0.70
CA ASN A 108 -18.26 -6.65 1.67
C ASN A 108 -19.38 -7.38 2.45
N SER A 109 -19.01 -8.33 3.29
CA SER A 109 -19.94 -9.08 4.14
C SER A 109 -20.68 -8.23 5.18
N LEU A 110 -20.25 -6.97 5.38
CA LEU A 110 -20.89 -6.00 6.29
C LEU A 110 -21.89 -5.09 5.55
N GLY A 111 -22.14 -5.36 4.27
CA GLY A 111 -23.05 -4.56 3.43
C GLY A 111 -22.47 -3.20 3.02
N LEU A 112 -21.15 -2.99 3.16
CA LEU A 112 -20.49 -1.75 2.76
C LEU A 112 -19.95 -1.87 1.34
N TYR A 113 -20.12 -0.81 0.53
CA TYR A 113 -19.60 -0.75 -0.83
C TYR A 113 -19.05 0.63 -1.17
N ILE A 114 -18.20 0.67 -2.20
CA ILE A 114 -17.59 1.89 -2.73
C ILE A 114 -18.24 2.25 -4.05
N ASP A 115 -18.54 3.54 -4.20
CA ASP A 115 -18.92 4.17 -5.47
C ASP A 115 -18.01 5.37 -5.76
N ILE A 116 -17.95 5.81 -7.02
CA ILE A 116 -17.07 6.88 -7.47
C ILE A 116 -17.90 7.94 -8.20
N ASP A 117 -17.82 9.17 -7.72
CA ASP A 117 -18.32 10.34 -8.44
C ASP A 117 -17.23 10.86 -9.38
N ASP A 118 -17.25 10.38 -10.62
CA ASP A 118 -16.27 10.76 -11.65
C ASP A 118 -16.28 12.27 -11.94
N SER A 119 -17.45 12.90 -11.86
CA SER A 119 -17.58 14.34 -12.14
C SER A 119 -16.84 15.21 -11.12
N LYS A 120 -16.74 14.71 -9.88
CA LYS A 120 -16.12 15.42 -8.75
C LYS A 120 -14.78 14.82 -8.31
N ASN A 121 -14.36 13.68 -8.88
CA ASN A 121 -13.23 12.89 -8.40
C ASN A 121 -13.34 12.54 -6.90
N ILE A 122 -14.52 12.09 -6.48
CA ILE A 122 -14.79 11.71 -5.08
C ILE A 122 -15.02 10.20 -5.00
N ILE A 123 -14.34 9.54 -4.07
CA ILE A 123 -14.61 8.16 -3.66
C ILE A 123 -15.62 8.21 -2.52
N ARG A 124 -16.71 7.45 -2.62
CA ARG A 124 -17.79 7.40 -1.63
C ARG A 124 -17.90 6.02 -1.00
N LEU A 125 -18.12 5.98 0.32
CA LEU A 125 -18.49 4.78 1.05
C LEU A 125 -19.99 4.81 1.35
N PHE A 126 -20.68 3.76 0.94
CA PHE A 126 -22.11 3.58 1.18
C PHE A 126 -22.38 2.32 2.02
N SER A 127 -23.53 2.32 2.69
CA SER A 127 -24.14 1.11 3.24
C SER A 127 -25.10 0.45 2.24
N SER A 128 -25.47 -0.79 2.51
CA SER A 128 -26.45 -1.58 1.75
C SER A 128 -27.81 -0.89 1.60
N ASN A 129 -28.11 0.07 2.48
CA ASN A 129 -29.36 0.83 2.47
C ASN A 129 -29.22 2.13 1.67
N HIS A 130 -28.17 2.26 0.85
CA HIS A 130 -27.81 3.44 0.06
C HIS A 130 -27.51 4.69 0.90
N GLU A 131 -27.17 4.51 2.18
CA GLU A 131 -26.76 5.63 3.02
C GLU A 131 -25.28 5.98 2.79
N LEU A 132 -25.02 7.25 2.49
CA LEU A 132 -23.67 7.77 2.32
C LEU A 132 -22.99 7.97 3.69
N LEU A 133 -21.85 7.31 3.90
CA LEU A 133 -21.15 7.27 5.19
C LEU A 133 -19.88 8.14 5.22
N ALA A 134 -19.14 8.17 4.11
CA ALA A 134 -17.89 8.92 4.00
C ALA A 134 -17.55 9.27 2.54
N GLU A 135 -16.77 10.34 2.37
CA GLU A 135 -16.27 10.84 1.09
C GLU A 135 -14.77 11.14 1.16
N TRP A 136 -14.05 10.76 0.12
CA TRP A 136 -12.63 11.07 -0.06
C TRP A 136 -12.40 11.78 -1.39
N ASP A 137 -11.84 12.98 -1.34
CA ASP A 137 -11.33 13.67 -2.51
C ASP A 137 -10.06 12.97 -3.03
N VAL A 138 -10.09 12.54 -4.29
CA VAL A 138 -8.99 11.78 -4.91
C VAL A 138 -7.70 12.60 -4.98
N TYR A 139 -7.76 13.91 -5.23
CA TYR A 139 -6.57 14.75 -5.30
C TYR A 139 -5.92 14.90 -3.91
N VAL A 140 -6.71 15.04 -2.86
CA VAL A 140 -6.20 15.08 -1.48
C VAL A 140 -5.53 13.77 -1.12
N VAL A 141 -6.21 12.65 -1.40
CA VAL A 141 -5.72 11.29 -1.14
C VAL A 141 -4.40 11.02 -1.90
N VAL A 142 -4.35 11.39 -3.18
CA VAL A 142 -3.14 11.23 -4.01
C VAL A 142 -2.05 12.21 -3.60
N GLY A 143 -2.38 13.40 -3.09
CA GLY A 143 -1.42 14.32 -2.51
C GLY A 143 -0.71 13.73 -1.28
N VAL A 144 -1.45 13.04 -0.41
CA VAL A 144 -0.89 12.31 0.76
C VAL A 144 -0.01 11.14 0.32
N PHE A 145 -0.39 10.42 -0.72
CA PHE A 145 0.45 9.37 -1.31
C PHE A 145 1.75 9.95 -1.89
N SER A 146 1.63 11.04 -2.66
CA SER A 146 2.74 11.67 -3.37
C SER A 146 3.78 12.27 -2.43
N SER A 147 3.40 12.77 -1.26
CA SER A 147 4.36 13.32 -0.29
C SER A 147 5.27 12.25 0.32
N LYS A 148 4.85 10.98 0.29
CA LYS A 148 5.62 9.85 0.82
C LYS A 148 6.36 9.07 -0.25
N LEU A 149 5.73 8.89 -1.42
CA LEU A 149 6.20 7.97 -2.45
C LEU A 149 6.28 8.68 -3.82
N SER A 150 6.90 9.86 -3.86
CA SER A 150 7.02 10.65 -5.10
C SER A 150 7.93 10.01 -6.16
N ARG A 151 8.97 9.32 -5.71
CA ARG A 151 9.99 8.66 -6.54
C ARG A 151 10.40 7.35 -5.89
N LEU A 152 10.15 6.24 -6.57
CA LEU A 152 10.46 4.90 -6.07
C LEU A 152 11.43 4.17 -6.99
N LEU A 153 12.47 3.57 -6.43
CA LEU A 153 13.12 2.41 -7.01
C LEU A 153 12.29 1.19 -6.61
N PHE A 154 11.45 0.72 -7.53
CA PHE A 154 10.59 -0.44 -7.32
C PHE A 154 11.27 -1.69 -7.86
N VAL A 155 11.63 -2.62 -6.99
CA VAL A 155 12.39 -3.83 -7.31
C VAL A 155 11.54 -5.06 -7.06
N LEU A 156 11.46 -5.93 -8.04
CA LEU A 156 10.70 -7.17 -7.99
C LEU A 156 11.67 -8.35 -7.97
N ALA A 157 11.37 -9.33 -7.11
CA ALA A 157 12.17 -10.53 -7.00
C ALA A 157 11.31 -11.79 -7.14
N ASP A 158 11.82 -12.77 -7.86
CA ASP A 158 11.36 -14.14 -7.74
C ASP A 158 11.83 -14.72 -6.41
N ARG A 159 10.99 -15.57 -5.82
CA ARG A 159 11.25 -16.19 -4.52
C ARG A 159 11.26 -17.71 -4.65
N ARG A 160 12.19 -18.35 -3.95
CA ARG A 160 12.11 -19.79 -3.65
C ARG A 160 12.49 -20.06 -2.20
N THR A 161 12.15 -21.26 -1.72
CA THR A 161 12.53 -21.74 -0.39
C THR A 161 13.26 -23.06 -0.53
N ILE A 162 14.52 -23.11 -0.11
CA ILE A 162 15.35 -24.32 -0.11
C ILE A 162 15.66 -24.70 1.34
N ARG A 163 15.23 -25.88 1.79
CA ARG A 163 15.46 -26.38 3.16
C ARG A 163 15.05 -25.38 4.25
N GLY A 164 13.92 -24.69 4.06
CA GLY A 164 13.41 -23.69 5.00
C GLY A 164 14.12 -22.33 4.96
N GLN A 165 15.12 -22.15 4.09
CA GLN A 165 15.78 -20.86 3.83
C GLN A 165 15.13 -20.19 2.62
N GLU A 166 14.61 -18.98 2.81
CA GLU A 166 14.10 -18.14 1.72
C GLU A 166 15.29 -17.59 0.91
N GLU A 167 15.16 -17.59 -0.41
CA GLU A 167 16.11 -17.03 -1.37
C GLU A 167 15.37 -16.14 -2.38
N PHE A 168 16.03 -15.07 -2.82
CA PHE A 168 15.48 -14.08 -3.74
C PHE A 168 16.33 -13.95 -4.99
N HIS A 169 15.70 -13.83 -6.16
CA HIS A 169 16.36 -13.40 -7.38
C HIS A 169 15.78 -12.04 -7.79
N PHE A 170 16.50 -10.96 -7.50
CA PHE A 170 16.09 -9.59 -7.84
C PHE A 170 16.33 -9.35 -9.33
N ASN A 171 15.30 -9.47 -10.15
CA ASN A 171 15.45 -9.60 -11.59
C ASN A 171 14.63 -8.62 -12.42
N GLU A 172 13.96 -7.68 -11.77
CA GLU A 172 13.17 -6.65 -12.44
C GLU A 172 13.17 -5.40 -11.56
N ALA A 173 13.38 -4.23 -12.16
CA ALA A 173 13.45 -2.97 -11.44
C ALA A 173 12.95 -1.81 -12.29
N TYR A 174 12.24 -0.90 -11.65
CA TYR A 174 11.73 0.32 -12.26
C TYR A 174 12.06 1.53 -11.40
N LEU A 175 12.42 2.63 -12.04
CA LEU A 175 12.31 3.95 -11.44
C LEU A 175 10.90 4.48 -11.76
N LEU A 176 10.06 4.51 -10.72
CA LEU A 176 8.69 5.02 -10.78
C LEU A 176 8.67 6.48 -10.34
N THR A 177 8.11 7.36 -11.16
CA THR A 177 7.92 8.77 -10.82
C THR A 177 6.55 9.27 -11.25
N GLU A 178 6.15 10.42 -10.72
CA GLU A 178 4.88 11.08 -11.04
C GLU A 178 3.65 10.22 -10.65
N PRO A 179 3.40 10.01 -9.34
CA PRO A 179 2.12 9.50 -8.89
C PRO A 179 0.96 10.23 -9.55
N ASN A 180 0.03 9.49 -10.17
CA ASN A 180 -0.98 10.09 -11.03
C ASN A 180 -2.41 9.86 -10.49
N PRO A 181 -3.21 10.93 -10.27
CA PRO A 181 -4.56 10.79 -9.76
C PRO A 181 -5.50 9.95 -10.64
N ARG A 182 -5.39 10.06 -11.98
CA ARG A 182 -6.21 9.26 -12.90
C ARG A 182 -5.84 7.78 -12.82
N ASN A 183 -4.55 7.47 -12.74
CA ASN A 183 -4.09 6.10 -12.54
C ASN A 183 -4.59 5.53 -11.21
N PHE A 184 -4.55 6.32 -10.14
CA PHE A 184 -5.09 5.93 -8.85
C PHE A 184 -6.60 5.64 -8.91
N LEU A 185 -7.37 6.47 -9.62
CA LEU A 185 -8.80 6.25 -9.83
C LEU A 185 -9.07 4.98 -10.66
N ASN A 186 -8.30 4.76 -11.73
CA ASN A 186 -8.39 3.54 -12.54
C ASN A 186 -8.06 2.30 -11.71
N ALA A 187 -7.06 2.38 -10.82
CA ALA A 187 -6.70 1.30 -9.91
C ALA A 187 -7.83 0.98 -8.92
N PHE A 188 -8.58 2.00 -8.46
CA PHE A 188 -9.82 1.78 -7.71
C PHE A 188 -10.87 1.05 -8.53
N LYS A 189 -11.19 1.55 -9.73
CA LYS A 189 -12.20 0.97 -10.64
C LYS A 189 -11.90 -0.48 -11.03
N ASN A 190 -10.63 -0.83 -11.11
CA ASN A 190 -10.16 -2.18 -11.40
C ASN A 190 -9.99 -3.06 -10.15
N SER A 191 -10.48 -2.61 -8.98
CA SER A 191 -10.36 -3.31 -7.69
C SER A 191 -8.91 -3.65 -7.29
N LEU A 192 -7.94 -2.85 -7.72
CA LEU A 192 -6.53 -2.98 -7.32
C LEU A 192 -6.26 -2.26 -5.99
N VAL A 193 -6.92 -1.11 -5.78
CA VAL A 193 -6.88 -0.36 -4.52
C VAL A 193 -8.19 -0.58 -3.76
N GLY A 194 -8.08 -0.85 -2.45
CA GLY A 194 -9.19 -0.99 -1.52
C GLY A 194 -9.08 -0.04 -0.34
N ILE A 195 -10.22 0.26 0.27
CA ILE A 195 -10.37 1.07 1.48
C ILE A 195 -10.46 0.16 2.69
N ASP A 196 -9.50 0.24 3.60
CA ASP A 196 -9.42 -0.55 4.82
C ASP A 196 -9.87 0.25 6.03
N LEU A 197 -11.08 -0.04 6.49
CA LEU A 197 -11.62 0.50 7.74
C LEU A 197 -10.95 -0.21 8.91
N ARG A 198 -10.50 0.54 9.91
CA ARG A 198 -9.73 0.01 11.05
C ARG A 198 -10.14 0.68 12.35
N MET A 199 -11.40 0.53 12.71
CA MET A 199 -12.02 1.20 13.86
C MET A 199 -12.52 0.20 14.90
N HIS A 200 -12.54 0.60 16.17
CA HIS A 200 -13.24 -0.11 17.23
C HIS A 200 -13.64 0.84 18.36
N LEU A 201 -14.62 0.41 19.16
CA LEU A 201 -14.94 1.07 20.42
C LEU A 201 -13.96 0.60 21.50
N LYS A 202 -13.47 1.55 22.30
CA LYS A 202 -12.82 1.25 23.58
C LYS A 202 -13.88 0.90 24.63
N GLU A 203 -13.46 0.38 25.77
CA GLU A 203 -14.34 0.05 26.90
C GLU A 203 -15.21 1.22 27.35
N ASN A 204 -14.66 2.44 27.33
CA ASN A 204 -15.39 3.67 27.66
C ASN A 204 -16.31 4.18 26.52
N GLY A 205 -16.54 3.39 25.47
CA GLY A 205 -17.37 3.74 24.32
C GLY A 205 -16.77 4.76 23.34
N THR A 206 -15.53 5.22 23.55
CA THR A 206 -14.86 6.14 22.62
C THR A 206 -14.33 5.40 21.39
N VAL A 207 -14.37 6.07 20.23
CA VAL A 207 -13.88 5.50 18.98
C VAL A 207 -12.36 5.53 18.92
N ARG A 208 -11.74 4.37 18.68
CA ARG A 208 -10.34 4.25 18.27
C ARG A 208 -10.28 3.95 16.78
N ASN A 209 -10.04 4.99 15.99
CA ASN A 209 -9.76 4.87 14.55
C ASN A 209 -8.24 4.88 14.30
N ARG A 210 -7.70 3.83 13.65
CA ARG A 210 -6.27 3.70 13.33
C ARG A 210 -5.86 4.36 12.00
N GLY A 211 -6.74 5.12 11.35
CA GLY A 211 -6.57 5.54 9.96
C GLY A 211 -7.38 4.65 9.03
N THR A 212 -8.08 5.24 8.06
CA THR A 212 -8.54 4.50 6.87
C THR A 212 -7.31 4.20 6.02
N GLY A 213 -7.02 2.92 5.80
CA GLY A 213 -5.87 2.49 5.00
C GLY A 213 -6.25 2.40 3.53
N PHE A 214 -5.44 2.97 2.64
CA PHE A 214 -5.55 2.69 1.21
C PHE A 214 -4.62 1.54 0.90
N ARG A 215 -5.17 0.41 0.49
CA ARG A 215 -4.43 -0.85 0.39
C ARG A 215 -4.44 -1.40 -1.01
N MET A 216 -3.32 -1.97 -1.44
CA MET A 216 -3.21 -2.69 -2.70
C MET A 216 -2.19 -3.82 -2.57
N ARG A 217 -2.16 -4.75 -3.52
CA ARG A 217 -1.05 -5.70 -3.60
C ARG A 217 0.21 -4.93 -3.97
N GLU A 218 1.32 -5.28 -3.34
CA GLU A 218 2.56 -4.55 -3.56
C GLU A 218 2.98 -4.47 -5.02
N LYS A 219 2.83 -5.58 -5.76
CA LYS A 219 3.18 -5.67 -7.18
C LYS A 219 2.33 -4.77 -8.07
N ASP A 220 1.13 -4.38 -7.64
CA ASP A 220 0.25 -3.53 -8.44
C ASP A 220 0.63 -2.04 -8.29
N MET A 221 1.59 -1.70 -7.43
CA MET A 221 2.01 -0.33 -7.17
C MET A 221 2.54 0.39 -8.42
N LEU A 222 3.11 -0.34 -9.38
CA LEU A 222 3.52 0.24 -10.66
C LEU A 222 2.34 0.86 -11.42
N GLU A 223 1.11 0.43 -11.18
CA GLU A 223 -0.08 1.01 -11.81
C GLU A 223 -0.42 2.41 -11.33
N LEU A 224 0.16 2.89 -10.22
CA LEU A 224 -0.15 4.21 -9.66
C LEU A 224 0.67 5.36 -10.27
N TYR A 225 1.68 5.06 -11.07
CA TYR A 225 2.67 6.04 -11.56
C TYR A 225 2.50 6.35 -13.04
N GLY A 226 2.66 7.62 -13.40
CA GLY A 226 2.62 8.08 -14.79
C GLY A 226 3.88 7.74 -15.58
N ASN A 227 5.05 7.72 -14.92
CA ASN A 227 6.31 7.36 -15.54
C ASN A 227 6.88 6.08 -14.90
N LYS A 228 7.17 5.09 -15.73
CA LYS A 228 7.73 3.78 -15.35
C LYS A 228 8.99 3.53 -16.19
N ARG A 229 10.16 3.93 -15.69
CA ARG A 229 11.43 3.68 -16.40
C ARG A 229 11.98 2.32 -15.98
N ASN A 230 11.97 1.35 -16.89
CA ASN A 230 12.65 0.07 -16.68
C ASN A 230 14.16 0.30 -16.50
N LEU A 231 14.74 -0.33 -15.48
CA LEU A 231 16.17 -0.32 -15.17
C LEU A 231 16.82 -1.72 -15.26
N LEU A 232 16.01 -2.80 -15.26
CA LEU A 232 16.40 -4.20 -15.38
C LEU A 232 15.43 -4.99 -16.24
#